data_AF-A0A4U0W5L2-F1
#
_entry.id   AF-A0A4U0W5L2-F1
#
_cell.length_a   1.000
_cell.length_b   1.000
_cell.length_c   1.000
_cell.angle_alpha   90.00
_cell.angle_beta   90.00
_cell.angle_gamma   90.00
#
_symmetry.space_group_name_H-M   'P 1'
#
loop_
_entity.id
_entity.type
_entity.pdbx_description
1 polymer ?
#
loop_
_entity_poly.entity_id
_entity_poly.type
_entity_poly.pdbx_seq_one_letter_code
_entity_poly.pdbx_strand_id
1 'polypeptide(L)'
;MHLNTTCPVPAGSEDYGVRGTAWKPLVWAAAACTVTTIAIALSLITLHLRRYRAPKEQRQIVRIVFCVIVYAVVAFFEVFSYEAAQYVDPLGDLYEAFGLCALYLLFLQYAAPSGTFNDDIFSAVRAAEETTISFDWVRVGYIFVFQYPI
;
A
#
# COMPACT_ATOMS: atom_id res chain seq x y z
N MET A 1 -9.74 -47.19 7.64
CA MET A 1 -9.95 -45.96 8.45
C MET A 1 -9.75 -44.78 7.50
N HIS A 2 -10.83 -44.18 7.01
CA HIS A 2 -10.74 -43.00 6.13
C HIS A 2 -10.35 -41.81 7.01
N LEU A 3 -9.11 -41.32 6.88
CA LEU A 3 -8.72 -40.05 7.48
C LEU A 3 -9.37 -38.96 6.62
N ASN A 4 -10.36 -38.28 7.17
CA ASN A 4 -10.91 -37.07 6.58
C ASN A 4 -9.80 -36.00 6.62
N THR A 5 -9.26 -35.64 5.46
CA THR A 5 -8.10 -34.74 5.31
C THR A 5 -8.48 -33.25 5.33
N THR A 6 -9.72 -32.92 5.68
CA THR A 6 -10.14 -31.53 5.85
C THR A 6 -10.07 -31.13 7.31
N CYS A 7 -9.51 -29.93 7.55
CA CYS A 7 -9.49 -29.27 8.84
C CYS A 7 -10.94 -29.17 9.37
N PRO A 8 -11.20 -29.38 10.67
CA PRO A 8 -12.52 -29.16 11.23
C PRO A 8 -12.90 -27.69 11.05
N VAL A 9 -13.98 -27.47 10.30
CA VAL A 9 -14.56 -26.15 10.06
C VAL A 9 -15.17 -25.66 11.39
N PRO A 10 -14.76 -24.51 11.92
CA PRO A 10 -15.29 -24.01 13.19
C PRO A 10 -16.79 -23.71 13.08
N ALA A 11 -17.55 -24.10 14.09
CA ALA A 11 -19.01 -23.87 14.12
C ALA A 11 -19.30 -22.35 14.01
N GLY A 12 -20.09 -21.96 13.01
CA GLY A 12 -20.44 -20.56 12.70
C GLY A 12 -19.77 -19.99 11.44
N SER A 13 -18.83 -20.72 10.83
CA SER A 13 -18.26 -20.33 9.54
C SER A 13 -19.03 -20.90 8.35
N GLU A 14 -20.34 -21.09 8.43
CA GLU A 14 -21.21 -21.50 7.30
C GLU A 14 -22.36 -20.50 7.05
N ASP A 15 -22.38 -19.39 7.80
CA ASP A 15 -23.44 -18.38 7.79
C ASP A 15 -23.24 -17.24 6.76
N TYR A 16 -22.37 -17.41 5.77
CA TYR A 16 -22.17 -16.42 4.69
C TYR A 16 -23.32 -16.39 3.65
N GLY A 17 -24.23 -17.37 3.70
CA GLY A 17 -25.32 -17.52 2.74
C GLY A 17 -26.59 -16.73 3.05
N VAL A 18 -26.77 -16.26 4.29
CA VAL A 18 -28.00 -15.55 4.70
C VAL A 18 -27.81 -14.04 4.55
N ARG A 19 -27.91 -13.56 3.30
CA ARG A 19 -27.85 -12.13 2.99
C ARG A 19 -29.21 -11.46 3.21
N GLY A 20 -29.40 -10.81 4.36
CA GLY A 20 -30.56 -9.94 4.62
C GLY A 20 -30.61 -8.73 3.68
N THR A 21 -31.74 -8.05 3.52
CA THR A 21 -31.92 -6.96 2.52
C THR A 21 -30.95 -5.76 2.67
N ALA A 22 -30.23 -5.66 3.79
CA ALA A 22 -29.30 -4.59 4.12
C ALA A 22 -27.94 -4.60 3.37
N TRP A 23 -27.54 -5.71 2.71
CA TRP A 23 -26.24 -5.76 2.02
C TRP A 23 -26.19 -4.85 0.78
N LYS A 24 -27.32 -4.66 0.10
CA LYS A 24 -27.40 -3.77 -1.08
C LYS A 24 -27.03 -2.33 -0.75
N PRO A 25 -27.70 -1.63 0.20
CA PRO A 25 -27.34 -0.26 0.53
C PRO A 25 -25.93 -0.13 1.09
N LEU A 26 -25.43 -1.14 1.81
CA LEU A 26 -24.05 -1.17 2.30
C LEU A 26 -23.02 -1.11 1.15
N VAL A 27 -23.21 -1.93 0.12
CA VAL A 27 -22.32 -1.95 -1.06
C VAL A 27 -22.42 -0.65 -1.84
N TRP A 28 -23.61 -0.07 -2.04
CA TRP A 28 -23.76 1.22 -2.71
C TRP A 28 -23.08 2.36 -1.94
N ALA A 29 -23.21 2.39 -0.61
CA ALA A 29 -22.56 3.38 0.23
C ALA A 29 -21.02 3.22 0.20
N ALA A 30 -20.51 1.99 0.33
CA ALA A 30 -19.09 1.70 0.23
C ALA A 30 -18.53 2.11 -1.13
N ALA A 31 -19.23 1.76 -2.23
CA ALA A 31 -18.84 2.18 -3.58
C ALA A 31 -18.74 3.71 -3.72
N ALA A 32 -19.73 4.44 -3.20
CA ALA A 32 -19.73 5.90 -3.26
C ALA A 32 -18.55 6.52 -2.48
N CYS A 33 -18.27 6.00 -1.28
CA CYS A 33 -17.12 6.42 -0.49
C CYS A 33 -15.80 6.11 -1.18
N THR A 34 -15.62 4.89 -1.71
CA THR A 34 -14.40 4.49 -2.44
C THR A 34 -14.14 5.37 -3.65
N VAL A 35 -15.15 5.62 -4.48
CA VAL A 35 -15.03 6.51 -5.65
C VAL A 35 -14.63 7.92 -5.22
N THR A 36 -15.23 8.44 -4.15
CA THR A 36 -14.92 9.77 -3.63
C THR A 36 -13.48 9.85 -3.14
N THR A 37 -13.02 8.86 -2.38
CA THR A 37 -11.64 8.79 -1.88
C THR A 37 -10.63 8.73 -3.01
N ILE A 38 -10.88 7.89 -4.03
CA ILE A 38 -9.99 7.78 -5.20
C ILE A 38 -9.98 9.11 -5.98
N ALA A 39 -11.12 9.74 -6.19
CA ALA A 39 -11.20 11.02 -6.88
C ALA A 39 -10.40 12.12 -6.15
N ILE A 40 -10.54 12.19 -4.82
CA ILE A 40 -9.76 13.11 -3.99
C ILE A 40 -8.27 12.79 -4.11
N ALA A 41 -7.86 11.55 -3.91
CA ALA A 41 -6.44 11.16 -3.99
C ALA A 41 -5.80 11.48 -5.35
N LEU A 42 -6.50 11.18 -6.45
CA LEU A 42 -6.05 11.55 -7.80
C LEU A 42 -5.94 13.07 -7.98
N SER A 43 -6.90 13.83 -7.44
CA SER A 43 -6.84 15.29 -7.47
C SER A 43 -5.61 15.84 -6.72
N LEU A 44 -5.28 15.28 -5.56
CA LEU A 44 -4.09 15.65 -4.80
C LEU A 44 -2.81 15.33 -5.59
N ILE A 45 -2.72 14.13 -6.17
CA ILE A 45 -1.57 13.73 -7.00
C ILE A 45 -1.40 14.70 -8.17
N THR A 46 -2.47 15.00 -8.90
CA THR A 46 -2.40 15.93 -10.04
C THR A 46 -2.00 17.34 -9.62
N LEU A 47 -2.45 17.82 -8.45
CA LEU A 47 -2.04 19.12 -7.91
C LEU A 47 -0.55 19.15 -7.58
N HIS A 48 -0.03 18.10 -6.92
CA HIS A 48 1.39 17.97 -6.61
C HIS A 48 2.25 17.89 -7.88
N LEU A 49 1.79 17.17 -8.90
CA LEU A 49 2.49 17.08 -10.19
C LEU A 49 2.45 18.40 -10.98
N ARG A 50 1.35 19.16 -10.92
CA ARG A 50 1.23 20.47 -11.60
C ARG A 50 2.17 21.53 -11.02
N ARG A 51 2.51 21.46 -9.74
CA ARG A 51 3.47 22.37 -9.10
C ARG A 51 4.68 21.63 -8.58
N TYR A 52 5.40 20.97 -9.48
CA TYR A 52 6.63 20.24 -9.16
C TYR A 52 7.77 21.23 -8.84
N ARG A 53 7.98 21.53 -7.56
CA ARG A 53 9.00 22.49 -7.08
C ARG A 53 10.11 21.82 -6.27
N ALA A 54 9.77 20.76 -5.52
CA ALA A 54 10.69 20.04 -4.65
C ALA A 54 10.52 18.53 -4.92
N PRO A 55 11.25 17.98 -5.91
CA PRO A 55 11.00 16.63 -6.42
C PRO A 55 11.27 15.51 -5.40
N LYS A 56 12.13 15.77 -4.40
CA LYS A 56 12.46 14.81 -3.33
C LYS A 56 11.29 14.63 -2.36
N GLU A 57 10.78 15.73 -1.83
CA GLU A 57 9.67 15.75 -0.87
C GLU A 57 8.34 15.34 -1.52
N GLN A 58 8.03 15.91 -2.68
CA GLN A 58 6.75 15.67 -3.36
C GLN A 58 6.58 14.22 -3.79
N ARG A 59 7.67 13.51 -4.07
CA ARG A 59 7.63 12.07 -4.40
C ARG A 59 7.21 11.23 -3.21
N GLN A 60 7.71 11.52 -2.00
CA GLN A 60 7.29 10.80 -0.80
C GLN A 60 5.82 11.08 -0.48
N ILE A 61 5.37 12.33 -0.68
CA ILE A 61 3.95 12.68 -0.52
C ILE A 61 3.06 11.91 -1.51
N VAL A 62 3.45 11.82 -2.79
CA VAL A 62 2.70 11.04 -3.78
C VAL A 62 2.63 9.56 -3.41
N ARG A 63 3.69 8.98 -2.82
CA ARG A 63 3.70 7.59 -2.33
C ARG A 63 2.71 7.36 -1.18
N ILE A 64 2.65 8.29 -0.23
CA ILE A 64 1.68 8.24 0.88
C ILE A 64 0.25 8.34 0.33
N VAL A 65 -0.01 9.27 -0.60
CA VAL A 65 -1.34 9.44 -1.21
C VAL A 65 -1.74 8.21 -2.04
N PHE A 66 -0.78 7.54 -2.69
CA PHE A 66 -1.04 6.30 -3.42
C PHE A 66 -1.47 5.15 -2.49
N CYS A 67 -0.93 5.06 -1.27
CA CYS A 67 -1.36 4.06 -0.29
C CYS A 67 -2.86 4.19 0.03
N VAL A 68 -3.37 5.43 0.12
CA VAL A 68 -4.79 5.70 0.36
C VAL A 68 -5.68 5.14 -0.76
N ILE A 69 -5.22 5.18 -2.02
CA ILE A 69 -5.94 4.60 -3.16
C ILE A 69 -6.04 3.09 -3.01
N VAL A 70 -4.94 2.43 -2.65
CA VAL A 70 -4.92 0.98 -2.44
C VAL A 70 -5.86 0.58 -1.31
N TYR A 71 -5.83 1.29 -0.19
CA TYR A 71 -6.74 1.07 0.94
C TYR A 71 -8.21 1.22 0.54
N ALA A 72 -8.55 2.23 -0.25
CA ALA A 72 -9.93 2.43 -0.69
C ALA A 72 -10.44 1.26 -1.57
N VAL A 73 -9.55 0.64 -2.34
CA VAL A 73 -9.84 -0.53 -3.17
C VAL A 73 -9.99 -1.78 -2.30
N VAL A 74 -9.05 -2.03 -1.39
CA VAL A 74 -9.07 -3.17 -0.46
C VAL A 74 -10.35 -3.15 0.39
N ALA A 75 -10.68 -2.00 1.00
CA ALA A 75 -11.88 -1.82 1.79
C ALA A 75 -13.18 -2.05 0.99
N PHE A 76 -13.20 -1.73 -0.31
CA PHE A 76 -14.35 -2.05 -1.16
C PHE A 76 -14.48 -3.56 -1.41
N PHE A 77 -13.37 -4.26 -1.65
CA PHE A 77 -13.37 -5.70 -1.88
C PHE A 77 -13.79 -6.48 -0.63
N GLU A 78 -13.36 -6.04 0.57
CA GLU A 78 -13.81 -6.61 1.85
C GLU A 78 -15.33 -6.54 2.00
N VAL A 79 -15.93 -5.38 1.67
CA VAL A 79 -17.39 -5.20 1.74
C VAL A 79 -18.13 -5.99 0.65
N PHE A 80 -17.51 -6.19 -0.51
CA PHE A 80 -18.13 -6.91 -1.63
C PHE A 80 -18.21 -8.42 -1.39
N SER A 81 -17.15 -9.02 -0.83
CA SER A 81 -17.08 -10.45 -0.56
C SER A 81 -16.32 -10.75 0.73
N TYR A 82 -17.03 -11.31 1.70
CA TYR A 82 -16.46 -11.75 2.97
C TYR A 82 -15.43 -12.87 2.81
N GLU A 83 -15.61 -13.76 1.82
CA GLU A 83 -14.62 -14.81 1.52
C GLU A 83 -13.33 -14.22 0.94
N ALA A 84 -13.46 -13.15 0.15
CA ALA A 84 -12.30 -12.48 -0.43
C ALA A 84 -11.55 -11.65 0.62
N ALA A 85 -12.26 -11.06 1.58
CA ALA A 85 -11.72 -10.20 2.65
C ALA A 85 -10.48 -10.81 3.29
N GLN A 86 -10.57 -12.06 3.74
CA GLN A 86 -9.46 -12.76 4.42
C GLN A 86 -8.18 -12.87 3.57
N TYR A 87 -8.29 -12.82 2.24
CA TYR A 87 -7.14 -12.85 1.33
C TYR A 87 -6.61 -11.46 0.99
N VAL A 88 -7.44 -10.41 1.07
CA VAL A 88 -7.03 -9.02 0.80
C VAL A 88 -6.59 -8.27 2.05
N ASP A 89 -7.00 -8.66 3.26
CA ASP A 89 -6.58 -8.02 4.51
C ASP A 89 -5.04 -7.92 4.63
N PRO A 90 -4.24 -8.98 4.34
CA PRO A 90 -2.78 -8.90 4.44
C PRO A 90 -2.14 -7.93 3.43
N LEU A 91 -2.82 -7.63 2.31
CA LEU A 91 -2.35 -6.62 1.37
C LEU A 91 -2.48 -5.21 1.98
N GLY A 92 -3.55 -4.95 2.74
CA GLY A 92 -3.72 -3.70 3.48
C GLY A 92 -2.57 -3.48 4.46
N ASP A 93 -2.30 -4.46 5.31
CA ASP A 93 -1.22 -4.41 6.31
C ASP A 93 0.17 -4.19 5.68
N LEU A 94 0.43 -4.83 4.53
CA LEU A 94 1.67 -4.66 3.79
C LEU A 94 1.83 -3.21 3.28
N TYR A 95 0.77 -2.63 2.71
CA TYR A 95 0.79 -1.24 2.23
C TYR A 95 0.83 -0.22 3.37
N GLU A 96 0.35 -0.55 4.57
CA GLU A 96 0.56 0.27 5.77
C GLU A 96 2.05 0.46 6.06
N ALA A 97 2.81 -0.64 6.06
CA ALA A 97 4.24 -0.60 6.31
C ALA A 97 4.97 0.25 5.26
N PHE A 98 4.61 0.12 3.98
CA PHE A 98 5.15 0.97 2.92
C PHE A 98 4.81 2.46 3.11
N GLY A 99 3.58 2.78 3.53
CA GLY A 99 3.15 4.14 3.84
C GLY A 99 3.94 4.75 5.00
N LEU A 100 4.16 3.99 6.07
CA LEU A 100 4.97 4.41 7.22
C LEU A 100 6.44 4.62 6.84
N CYS A 101 7.01 3.76 5.99
CA CYS A 101 8.36 3.97 5.48
C CYS A 101 8.48 5.27 4.67
N ALA A 102 7.51 5.57 3.81
CA ALA A 102 7.50 6.81 3.03
C ALA A 102 7.35 8.05 3.93
N LEU A 103 6.51 7.97 4.97
CA LEU A 103 6.35 9.02 5.97
C LEU A 103 7.64 9.25 6.77
N TYR A 104 8.31 8.18 7.19
CA TYR A 104 9.59 8.28 7.89
C TYR A 104 10.66 8.95 7.05
N LEU A 105 10.78 8.58 5.77
CA LEU A 105 11.71 9.21 4.83
C LEU A 105 11.39 10.70 4.61
N LEU A 106 10.11 11.07 4.57
CA LEU A 106 9.69 12.46 4.49
C LEU A 106 10.13 13.24 5.74
N PHE A 107 9.97 12.68 6.93
CA PHE A 107 10.42 13.30 8.17
C PHE A 107 11.95 13.44 8.24
N LEU A 108 12.71 12.44 7.81
CA LEU A 108 14.17 12.54 7.73
C LEU A 108 14.60 13.68 6.79
N GLN A 109 13.95 13.78 5.62
CA GLN A 109 14.23 14.84 4.65
C GLN A 109 13.94 16.24 5.22
N TYR A 110 12.90 16.37 6.05
CA TYR A 110 12.51 17.63 6.68
C TYR A 110 13.38 17.95 7.92
N ALA A 111 13.77 16.95 8.70
CA ALA A 111 14.57 17.11 9.91
C ALA A 111 16.04 17.45 9.62
N ALA A 112 16.59 16.98 8.49
CA ALA A 112 17.97 17.26 8.09
C ALA A 112 18.06 17.71 6.62
N PRO A 113 17.65 18.96 6.28
CA PRO A 113 17.71 19.48 4.91
C PRO A 113 19.13 19.51 4.33
N SER A 114 20.12 19.65 5.20
CA SER A 114 21.57 19.70 4.92
C SER A 114 22.34 18.54 5.54
N GLY A 115 21.65 17.47 5.96
CA GLY A 115 22.27 16.31 6.60
C GLY A 115 23.41 15.78 5.73
N THR A 116 24.64 15.84 6.25
CA THR A 116 25.86 15.39 5.61
C THR A 116 25.89 13.86 5.54
N PHE A 117 24.93 13.27 4.83
CA PHE A 117 25.13 11.96 4.26
C PHE A 117 26.16 12.15 3.15
N ASN A 118 27.44 11.92 3.46
CA ASN A 118 28.48 11.92 2.44
C ASN A 118 28.01 11.01 1.29
N ASP A 119 27.98 11.54 0.07
CA ASP A 119 27.63 10.78 -1.13
C ASP A 119 28.49 9.49 -1.25
N ASP A 120 29.67 9.53 -0.63
CA ASP A 120 30.63 8.45 -0.40
C ASP A 120 30.04 7.26 0.39
N ILE A 121 29.23 7.51 1.43
CA ILE A 121 28.60 6.46 2.25
C ILE A 121 27.46 5.81 1.46
N PHE A 122 26.66 6.61 0.74
CA PHE A 122 25.57 6.09 -0.09
C PHE A 122 26.09 5.27 -1.28
N SER A 123 27.17 5.74 -1.91
CA SER A 123 27.84 4.99 -2.98
C SER A 123 28.50 3.71 -2.47
N ALA A 124 29.08 3.72 -1.25
CA ALA A 124 29.61 2.52 -0.61
C ALA A 124 28.53 1.48 -0.28
N VAL A 125 27.36 1.91 0.26
CA VAL A 125 26.21 1.03 0.50
C VAL A 125 25.68 0.45 -0.81
N ARG A 126 25.53 1.29 -1.85
CA ARG A 126 25.09 0.87 -3.19
C ARG A 126 26.05 -0.12 -3.85
N ALA A 127 27.36 0.09 -3.69
CA ALA A 127 28.40 -0.80 -4.19
C ALA A 127 28.42 -2.14 -3.43
N ALA A 128 28.12 -2.13 -2.13
CA ALA A 128 27.98 -3.36 -1.34
C ALA A 128 26.72 -4.15 -1.70
N GLU A 129 25.65 -3.47 -2.10
CA GLU A 129 24.35 -4.08 -2.44
C GLU A 129 24.38 -4.91 -3.74
N GLU A 130 25.31 -4.66 -4.66
CA GLU A 130 25.39 -5.34 -5.97
C GLU A 130 25.78 -6.83 -5.91
N THR A 131 26.15 -7.36 -4.73
CA THR A 131 26.83 -8.68 -4.61
C THR A 131 25.92 -9.84 -4.18
N THR A 132 24.61 -9.65 -3.96
CA THR A 132 23.72 -10.75 -3.50
C THR A 132 22.61 -11.08 -4.50
N ILE A 133 22.41 -12.39 -4.71
CA ILE A 133 21.63 -13.01 -5.79
C ILE A 133 20.16 -12.53 -5.78
N SER A 134 19.73 -11.98 -6.92
CA SER A 134 18.52 -11.16 -7.09
C SER A 134 17.23 -11.99 -7.30
N PHE A 135 16.28 -11.88 -6.38
CA PHE A 135 14.85 -12.05 -6.67
C PHE A 135 14.33 -10.68 -7.15
N ASP A 136 14.26 -10.48 -8.48
CA ASP A 136 14.06 -9.17 -9.10
C ASP A 136 12.74 -8.46 -8.73
N TRP A 137 11.70 -9.17 -8.27
CA TRP A 137 10.41 -8.55 -7.93
C TRP A 137 10.46 -7.65 -6.70
N VAL A 138 11.23 -8.03 -5.68
CA VAL A 138 11.45 -7.20 -4.49
C VAL A 138 12.34 -6.01 -4.86
N ARG A 139 13.30 -6.21 -5.75
CA ARG A 139 14.21 -5.17 -6.23
C ARG A 139 13.53 -4.17 -7.18
N VAL A 140 12.62 -4.62 -8.04
CA VAL A 140 11.77 -3.75 -8.89
C VAL A 140 10.77 -2.99 -8.03
N GLY A 141 10.15 -3.65 -7.06
CA GLY A 141 9.38 -2.99 -6.01
C GLY A 141 10.22 -1.93 -5.30
N TYR A 142 11.43 -2.28 -4.86
CA TYR A 142 12.37 -1.38 -4.19
C TYR A 142 12.89 -0.25 -5.08
N ILE A 143 13.08 -0.46 -6.39
CA ILE A 143 13.52 0.59 -7.32
C ILE A 143 12.37 1.58 -7.58
N PHE A 144 11.14 1.09 -7.79
CA PHE A 144 9.97 1.94 -7.97
C PHE A 144 9.59 2.70 -6.66
N VAL A 145 9.78 2.04 -5.52
CA VAL A 145 9.37 2.51 -4.18
C VAL A 145 10.48 3.21 -3.38
N PHE A 146 11.77 2.97 -3.62
CA PHE A 146 12.87 3.54 -2.82
C PHE A 146 14.00 4.19 -3.63
N GLN A 147 14.27 3.84 -4.89
CA GLN A 147 15.32 4.53 -5.64
C GLN A 147 14.93 5.93 -6.11
N TYR A 148 15.85 6.87 -5.84
CA TYR A 148 15.97 8.16 -6.50
C TYR A 148 16.15 7.93 -8.01
N PRO A 149 15.38 8.58 -8.90
CA PRO A 149 15.88 8.77 -10.24
C PRO A 149 17.08 9.71 -10.11
N ILE A 150 18.14 9.29 -10.77
CA ILE A 150 19.37 10.05 -11.03
C ILE A 150 18.99 11.46 -11.51
#